data_AF-A0A212F7D7-F1
#
_entry.id   AF-A0A212F7D7-F1
#
_cell.length_a   1.000
_cell.length_b   1.000
_cell.length_c   1.000
_cell.angle_alpha   90.00
_cell.angle_beta   90.00
_cell.angle_gamma   90.00
#
_symmetry.space_group_name_H-M   'P 1'
#
loop_
_entity.id
_entity.type
_entity.pdbx_description
1 polymer ?
#
loop_
_entity_poly.entity_id
_entity_poly.type
_entity_poly.pdbx_seq_one_letter_code
_entity_poly.pdbx_strand_id
1 'polypeptide(L)'
;MEKEMMEELQRQREQQRRDELARQEAEARKRKELEEIMAENNKKIEEAQRKLAEERLAMIEEQRKMDEERQKLKKEQEKRIKEEQKKILGKNNSRPKLSFSLKPL
;
A
#
# COMPACT_ATOMS: atom_id res chain seq x y z
N MET A 1 -71.48 -31.29 8.59
CA MET A 1 -70.83 -31.23 9.92
C MET A 1 -69.44 -31.87 9.95
N GLU A 2 -69.27 -33.20 9.89
CA GLU A 2 -67.92 -33.80 9.97
C GLU A 2 -67.04 -33.52 8.74
N LYS A 3 -67.60 -33.54 7.52
CA LYS A 3 -66.85 -33.21 6.30
C LYS A 3 -66.39 -31.75 6.26
N GLU A 4 -67.24 -30.82 6.66
CA GLU A 4 -66.91 -29.39 6.73
C GLU A 4 -65.83 -29.12 7.78
N MET A 5 -65.90 -29.78 8.94
CA MET A 5 -64.87 -29.70 9.98
C MET A 5 -63.52 -30.23 9.51
N MET A 6 -63.51 -31.32 8.73
CA MET A 6 -62.27 -31.87 8.14
C MET A 6 -61.68 -30.94 7.07
N GLU A 7 -62.50 -30.29 6.25
CA GLU A 7 -62.03 -29.30 5.26
C GLU A 7 -61.45 -28.04 5.92
N GLU A 8 -62.06 -27.54 7.00
CA GLU A 8 -61.53 -26.43 7.78
C GLU A 8 -60.17 -26.76 8.43
N LEU A 9 -60.04 -27.96 9.00
CA LEU A 9 -58.77 -28.47 9.54
C LEU A 9 -57.68 -28.56 8.47
N GLN A 10 -58.03 -29.01 7.26
CA GLN A 10 -57.08 -29.05 6.14
C GLN A 10 -56.63 -27.65 5.72
N ARG A 11 -57.57 -26.70 5.58
CA ARG A 11 -57.26 -25.30 5.26
C ARG A 11 -56.36 -24.65 6.32
N GLN A 12 -56.62 -24.90 7.60
CA GLN A 12 -55.77 -24.40 8.68
C GLN A 12 -54.35 -24.98 8.62
N ARG A 13 -54.19 -26.28 8.37
CA ARG A 13 -52.87 -26.91 8.18
C ARG A 13 -52.13 -26.35 6.97
N GLU A 14 -52.82 -26.13 5.86
CA GLU A 14 -52.22 -25.52 4.68
C GLU A 14 -51.80 -24.07 4.93
N GLN A 15 -52.61 -23.29 5.63
CA GLN A 15 -52.29 -21.92 6.01
C GLN A 15 -51.06 -21.88 6.92
N GLN A 16 -51.01 -22.73 7.96
CA GLN A 16 -49.85 -22.83 8.85
C GLN A 16 -48.56 -23.18 8.10
N ARG A 17 -48.61 -24.14 7.18
CA ARG A 17 -47.46 -24.51 6.35
C ARG A 17 -47.02 -23.37 5.43
N ARG A 18 -47.96 -22.64 4.83
CA ARG A 18 -47.65 -21.46 3.99
C ARG A 18 -47.02 -20.34 4.81
N ASP A 19 -47.56 -20.08 5.99
CA ASP A 19 -47.03 -19.05 6.90
C ASP A 19 -45.62 -19.42 7.40
N GLU A 20 -45.37 -20.70 7.69
CA GLU A 20 -44.05 -21.20 8.06
C GLU A 20 -43.04 -21.07 6.91
N LEU A 21 -43.43 -21.46 5.69
CA LEU A 21 -42.58 -21.30 4.50
C LEU A 21 -42.26 -19.83 4.23
N ALA A 22 -43.25 -18.95 4.34
CA ALA A 22 -43.07 -17.51 4.15
C ALA A 22 -42.11 -16.92 5.20
N ARG A 23 -42.17 -17.38 6.45
CA ARG A 23 -41.22 -16.98 7.51
C ARG A 23 -39.80 -17.45 7.20
N GLN A 24 -39.64 -18.71 6.79
CA GLN A 24 -38.34 -19.28 6.42
C GLN A 24 -37.73 -18.54 5.22
N GLU A 25 -38.51 -18.24 4.18
CA GLU A 25 -38.05 -17.46 3.03
C GLU A 25 -37.64 -16.04 3.42
N ALA A 26 -38.42 -15.37 4.28
CA ALA A 26 -38.08 -14.04 4.77
C ALA A 26 -36.79 -14.04 5.59
N GLU A 27 -36.56 -15.06 6.42
CA GLU A 27 -35.33 -15.21 7.17
C GLU A 27 -34.14 -15.51 6.25
N ALA A 28 -34.32 -16.39 5.26
CA ALA A 28 -33.30 -16.70 4.26
C ALA A 28 -32.89 -15.46 3.45
N ARG A 29 -33.86 -14.63 3.04
CA ARG A 29 -33.59 -13.36 2.36
C ARG A 29 -32.78 -12.40 3.23
N LYS A 30 -33.18 -12.22 4.50
CA LYS A 30 -32.43 -11.38 5.45
C LYS A 30 -31.00 -11.88 5.65
N ARG A 31 -30.79 -13.20 5.79
CA ARG A 31 -29.45 -13.78 5.92
C ARG A 31 -28.61 -13.51 4.67
N LYS A 32 -29.19 -13.68 3.48
CA LYS A 32 -28.52 -13.41 2.21
C LYS A 32 -28.14 -11.94 2.07
N GLU A 33 -29.03 -11.01 2.38
CA GLU A 33 -28.74 -9.57 2.37
C GLU A 33 -27.60 -9.23 3.35
N LEU A 34 -27.62 -9.81 4.55
CA LEU A 34 -26.54 -9.61 5.53
C LEU A 34 -25.21 -10.18 5.03
N GLU A 35 -25.20 -11.36 4.40
CA GLU A 35 -24.00 -11.94 3.79
C GLU A 35 -23.45 -11.08 2.66
N GLU A 36 -24.31 -10.53 1.80
CA GLU A 36 -23.92 -9.61 0.72
C GLU A 36 -23.28 -8.34 1.28
N ILE A 37 -23.90 -7.72 2.30
CA ILE A 37 -23.35 -6.53 2.97
C ILE A 37 -21.98 -6.85 3.61
N MET A 38 -21.85 -7.98 4.29
CA MET A 38 -20.58 -8.39 4.90
C MET A 38 -19.51 -8.64 3.84
N ALA A 39 -19.86 -9.29 2.74
CA ALA A 39 -18.93 -9.54 1.64
C ALA A 39 -18.44 -8.24 1.00
N GLU A 40 -19.34 -7.27 0.76
CA GLU A 40 -18.96 -5.96 0.24
C GLU A 40 -18.06 -5.17 1.21
N ASN A 41 -18.40 -5.19 2.51
CA ASN A 41 -17.59 -4.53 3.53
C ASN A 41 -16.19 -5.15 3.63
N ASN A 42 -16.10 -6.48 3.59
CA ASN A 42 -14.82 -7.18 3.59
C ASN A 42 -13.98 -6.82 2.36
N LYS A 43 -14.58 -6.75 1.17
CA LYS A 43 -13.88 -6.28 -0.05
C LYS A 43 -13.34 -4.87 0.10
N LYS A 44 -14.15 -3.94 0.64
CA LYS A 44 -13.71 -2.55 0.88
C LYS A 44 -12.55 -2.47 1.87
N ILE A 45 -12.58 -3.30 2.92
CA ILE A 45 -11.48 -3.37 3.90
C ILE A 45 -10.21 -3.91 3.24
N GLU A 46 -10.31 -4.97 2.45
CA GLU A 46 -9.18 -5.57 1.75
C GLU A 46 -8.55 -4.59 0.74
N GLU A 47 -9.37 -3.89 -0.03
CA GLU A 47 -8.90 -2.85 -0.96
C GLU A 47 -8.22 -1.69 -0.23
N ALA A 48 -8.76 -1.24 0.91
CA ALA A 48 -8.14 -0.19 1.71
C ALA A 48 -6.80 -0.65 2.29
N GLN A 49 -6.71 -1.88 2.78
CA GLN A 49 -5.47 -2.46 3.27
C GLN A 49 -4.42 -2.58 2.16
N ARG A 50 -4.84 -3.01 0.97
CA ARG A 50 -3.96 -3.09 -0.20
C ARG A 50 -3.42 -1.72 -0.60
N LYS A 51 -4.27 -0.69 -0.70
CA LYS A 51 -3.84 0.68 -0.99
C LYS A 51 -2.84 1.21 0.04
N LEU A 52 -3.13 1.01 1.32
CA LEU A 52 -2.20 1.40 2.40
C LEU A 52 -0.86 0.66 2.32
N ALA A 53 -0.86 -0.62 1.95
CA ALA A 53 0.36 -1.38 1.75
C ALA A 53 1.17 -0.85 0.56
N GLU A 54 0.51 -0.54 -0.56
CA GLU A 54 1.12 0.06 -1.75
C GLU A 54 1.74 1.43 -1.43
N GLU A 55 1.02 2.31 -0.71
CA GLU A 55 1.53 3.60 -0.26
C GLU A 55 2.76 3.48 0.66
N ARG A 56 2.73 2.53 1.60
CA ARG A 56 3.89 2.26 2.48
C ARG A 56 5.10 1.78 1.69
N LEU A 57 4.91 0.92 0.69
CA LEU A 57 5.99 0.46 -0.17
C LEU A 57 6.56 1.60 -1.02
N ALA A 58 5.69 2.45 -1.59
CA ALA A 58 6.12 3.62 -2.35
C ALA A 58 6.95 4.58 -1.48
N MET A 59 6.52 4.85 -0.24
CA MET A 59 7.27 5.69 0.70
C MET A 59 8.66 5.12 1.02
N ILE A 60 8.77 3.80 1.21
CA ILE A 60 10.07 3.14 1.45
C ILE A 60 10.97 3.27 0.21
N GLU A 61 10.42 3.11 -0.99
CA GLU A 61 11.17 3.26 -2.23
C GLU A 61 11.70 4.69 -2.41
N GLU A 62 10.86 5.70 -2.14
CA GLU A 62 11.27 7.10 -2.17
C GLU A 62 12.36 7.40 -1.15
N GLN A 63 12.22 6.92 0.08
CA GLN A 63 13.25 7.05 1.11
C GLN A 63 14.58 6.43 0.64
N ARG A 64 14.54 5.24 0.04
CA ARG A 64 15.73 4.59 -0.51
C ARG A 64 16.39 5.43 -1.61
N LYS A 65 15.60 6.00 -2.53
CA LYS A 65 16.12 6.87 -3.59
C LYS A 65 16.80 8.12 -3.02
N MET A 66 16.18 8.77 -2.04
CA MET A 66 16.78 9.93 -1.37
C MET A 66 18.11 9.58 -0.68
N ASP A 67 18.18 8.43 -0.01
CA ASP A 67 19.40 8.00 0.65
C ASP A 67 20.52 7.65 -0.35
N GLU A 68 20.17 7.03 -1.48
CA GLU A 68 21.10 6.77 -2.59
C GLU A 68 21.64 8.08 -3.19
N GLU A 69 20.78 9.07 -3.43
CA GLU A 69 21.18 10.38 -3.94
C GLU A 69 22.07 11.13 -2.96
N ARG A 70 21.71 11.12 -1.67
CA ARG A 70 22.52 11.71 -0.61
C ARG A 70 23.90 11.06 -0.52
N GLN A 71 23.99 9.75 -0.67
CA GLN A 71 25.27 9.04 -0.67
C GLN A 71 26.11 9.39 -1.91
N LYS A 72 25.49 9.51 -3.09
CA LYS A 72 26.18 9.95 -4.32
C LYS A 72 26.73 11.36 -4.17
N LEU A 73 25.92 12.29 -3.67
CA LEU A 73 26.31 13.67 -3.43
C LEU A 73 27.49 13.75 -2.46
N LYS A 74 27.43 12.99 -1.35
CA LYS A 74 28.53 12.93 -0.37
C LYS A 74 29.83 12.44 -1.01
N LYS A 75 29.78 11.35 -1.79
CA LYS A 75 30.95 10.82 -2.51
C LYS A 75 31.51 11.83 -3.51
N GLU A 76 30.66 12.59 -4.18
CA GLU A 76 31.09 13.63 -5.12
C GLU A 76 31.78 14.80 -4.40
N GLN A 77 31.21 15.27 -3.29
CA GLN A 77 31.82 16.32 -2.46
C GLN A 77 33.18 15.88 -1.91
N GLU A 78 33.28 14.64 -1.39
CA GLU A 78 34.56 14.08 -0.91
C GLU A 78 35.62 14.04 -2.03
N LYS A 79 35.23 13.68 -3.26
CA LYS A 79 36.13 13.72 -4.42
C LYS A 79 36.60 15.14 -4.73
N ARG A 80 35.67 16.11 -4.79
CA ARG A 80 36.00 17.52 -5.06
C ARG A 80 36.96 18.08 -4.01
N ILE A 81 36.69 17.86 -2.72
CA ILE A 81 37.56 18.28 -1.62
C ILE A 81 38.95 17.65 -1.76
N LYS A 82 39.03 16.35 -2.09
CA LYS A 82 40.31 15.66 -2.28
C LYS A 82 41.09 16.21 -3.47
N GLU A 83 40.42 16.57 -4.56
CA GLU A 83 41.04 17.19 -5.74
C GLU A 83 41.53 18.61 -5.45
N GLU A 84 40.74 19.43 -4.75
CA GLU A 84 41.15 20.76 -4.27
C GLU A 84 42.35 20.66 -3.34
N GLN A 85 42.32 19.72 -2.37
CA GLN A 85 43.43 19.50 -1.46
C GLN A 85 44.71 19.10 -2.21
N LYS A 86 44.61 18.26 -3.25
CA LYS A 86 45.78 17.92 -4.10
C LYS A 86 46.34 19.14 -4.83
N LYS A 87 45.47 20.03 -5.35
CA LYS A 87 45.88 21.28 -6.00
C LYS A 87 46.60 22.19 -5.01
N ILE A 88 46.05 22.39 -3.81
CA ILE A 88 46.63 23.23 -2.74
C ILE A 88 47.97 22.65 -2.26
N LEU A 89 48.05 21.34 -2.03
CA LEU A 89 49.26 20.67 -1.54
C LEU A 89 50.37 20.53 -2.60
N GLY A 90 50.15 20.95 -3.85
CA GLY A 90 51.19 20.87 -4.88
C GLY A 90 51.51 19.45 -5.36
N LYS A 91 50.72 18.44 -4.98
CA LYS A 91 50.95 17.03 -5.35
C LYS A 91 50.67 16.84 -6.84
N ASN A 92 51.39 15.94 -7.51
CA ASN A 92 51.33 15.70 -8.97
C ASN A 92 51.81 16.88 -9.85
N ASN A 93 52.88 17.59 -9.45
CA ASN A 93 53.44 18.72 -10.22
C ASN A 93 52.43 19.86 -10.52
N SER A 94 51.38 20.02 -9.70
CA SER A 94 50.40 21.11 -9.88
C SER A 94 51.00 22.49 -9.63
N ARG A 95 52.12 22.56 -8.89
CA ARG A 95 52.89 23.78 -8.67
C ARG A 95 54.00 23.89 -9.73
N PRO A 96 54.00 24.94 -10.58
CA PRO A 96 55.08 25.16 -11.53
C PRO A 96 56.41 25.27 -10.80
N LYS A 97 57.42 24.48 -11.21
CA LYS A 97 58.77 24.65 -10.69
C LYS A 97 59.33 25.95 -11.23
N LEU A 98 59.37 26.98 -10.38
CA LEU A 98 60.04 28.24 -10.70
C LEU A 98 61.54 27.98 -10.75
N SER A 99 62.09 27.86 -11.96
CA SER A 99 63.54 27.89 -12.18
C SER A 99 63.97 29.35 -12.22
N PHE A 100 64.60 29.84 -11.16
CA PHE A 100 65.27 31.14 -11.18
C PHE A 100 66.67 30.94 -11.75
N SER A 101 66.91 31.40 -12.98
CA SER A 101 68.26 31.58 -13.49
C SER A 101 68.79 32.92 -12.98
N LEU A 102 69.87 32.90 -12.20
CA LEU A 102 70.60 34.12 -11.87
C LEU A 102 71.20 34.66 -13.18
N LYS A 103 70.78 35.86 -13.60
CA LYS A 103 71.44 36.57 -14.70
C LYS A 103 72.89 36.83 -14.28
N PRO A 104 73.90 36.45 -15.08
CA PRO A 104 75.27 36.85 -14.82
C PRO A 104 75.38 38.38 -14.90
N LEU A 105 76.18 38.97 -14.00
CA LEU A 105 76.44 40.40 -13.87
C LEU A 105 77.03 41.03 -15.14
#